data_AF-A0A7J6VF15-F1
#
_entry.id   AF-A0A7J6VF15-F1
#
_cell.length_a   1.000
_cell.length_b   1.000
_cell.length_c   1.000
_cell.angle_alpha   90.00
_cell.angle_beta   90.00
_cell.angle_gamma   90.00
#
_symmetry.space_group_name_H-M   'P 1'
#
loop_
_entity.id
_entity.type
_entity.pdbx_description
1 polymer ?
#
loop_
_entity_poly.entity_id
_entity_poly.type
_entity_poly.pdbx_seq_one_letter_code
_entity_poly.pdbx_strand_id
1 'polypeptide(L)'
;MNGVIHWRNRSYSSNKDEVIVAFDFTEEKFSVIPLPESIVQGIAQRPISGCVTRSILCTTMEGHLAITNSKVGISEPLIFWILKDSSKQVWIKKAFSRPSYMNQELCRAIGTLPTGEVIIKPAKNSHQCWLYYYDVTNNTSRKVEFTGLPSQEYYPGVRTGYNVLYHGFVESLYF
;
A
#
# COMPACT_ATOMS: atom_id res chain seq x y z
N MET A 1 -13.24 -8.52 -10.41
CA MET A 1 -11.79 -8.62 -10.74
C MET A 1 -11.73 -9.01 -12.20
N ASN A 2 -11.47 -8.04 -13.09
CA ASN A 2 -11.75 -8.18 -14.53
C ASN A 2 -10.57 -8.79 -15.30
N GLY A 3 -9.90 -9.80 -14.74
CA GLY A 3 -8.78 -10.46 -15.42
C GLY A 3 -7.62 -9.52 -15.78
N VAL A 4 -7.33 -8.50 -14.96
CA VAL A 4 -6.17 -7.62 -15.14
C VAL A 4 -5.29 -7.68 -13.90
N ILE A 5 -4.02 -8.04 -14.07
CA ILE A 5 -3.01 -7.95 -13.01
C ILE A 5 -2.25 -6.64 -13.14
N HIS A 6 -1.98 -6.01 -11.99
CA HIS A 6 -1.24 -4.75 -11.91
C HIS A 6 -0.03 -4.93 -11.01
N TRP A 7 1.11 -4.39 -11.41
CA TRP A 7 2.31 -4.34 -10.56
C TRP A 7 3.05 -3.03 -10.76
N ARG A 8 3.84 -2.65 -9.75
CA ARG A 8 4.71 -1.47 -9.84
C ARG A 8 5.95 -1.85 -10.63
N ASN A 9 6.32 -1.00 -11.57
CA ASN A 9 7.62 -1.04 -12.23
C ASN A 9 8.37 0.24 -11.89
N ARG A 10 9.55 0.10 -11.30
CA ARG A 10 10.33 1.21 -10.77
C ARG A 10 11.79 1.04 -11.17
N SER A 11 12.37 2.09 -11.71
CA SER A 11 13.83 2.20 -11.82
C SER A 11 14.48 2.48 -10.46
N TYR A 12 15.55 1.74 -10.14
CA TYR A 12 16.38 2.03 -8.97
C TYR A 12 17.27 3.26 -9.16
N SER A 13 17.53 3.68 -10.39
CA SER A 13 18.37 4.85 -10.70
C SER A 13 17.59 6.17 -10.70
N SER A 14 16.26 6.13 -10.78
CA SER A 14 15.42 7.32 -10.84
C SER A 14 14.01 7.03 -10.33
N ASN A 15 13.57 7.81 -9.35
CA ASN A 15 12.20 7.71 -8.83
C ASN A 15 11.16 8.39 -9.74
N LYS A 16 11.60 9.04 -10.82
CA LYS A 16 10.70 9.67 -11.81
C LYS A 16 10.16 8.67 -12.82
N ASP A 17 10.80 7.51 -12.93
CA ASP A 17 10.46 6.46 -13.90
C ASP A 17 9.63 5.35 -13.26
N GLU A 18 8.85 5.70 -12.22
CA GLU A 18 7.93 4.76 -11.60
C GLU A 18 6.58 4.79 -12.31
N VAL A 19 6.14 3.62 -12.77
CA VAL A 19 4.86 3.41 -13.43
C VAL A 19 4.15 2.19 -12.85
N ILE A 20 2.86 2.07 -13.11
CA ILE A 20 2.12 0.82 -12.91
C ILE A 20 2.01 0.16 -14.27
N VAL A 21 2.40 -1.11 -14.34
CA VAL A 21 2.16 -1.93 -15.52
C VAL A 21 0.94 -2.79 -15.26
N ALA A 22 0.07 -2.88 -16.25
CA ALA A 22 -1.08 -3.76 -16.23
C ALA A 22 -0.98 -4.78 -17.37
N PHE A 23 -1.39 -6.01 -17.10
CA PHE A 23 -1.54 -7.06 -18.09
C PHE A 23 -2.98 -7.58 -18.07
N ASP A 24 -3.66 -7.42 -19.20
CA ASP A 24 -5.02 -7.90 -19.41
C ASP A 24 -4.97 -9.34 -19.92
N PHE A 25 -5.54 -10.29 -19.18
CA PHE A 25 -5.56 -11.72 -19.55
C PHE A 25 -6.58 -12.03 -20.66
N THR A 26 -7.53 -11.13 -20.93
CA THR A 26 -8.53 -11.30 -21.99
C THR A 26 -7.95 -10.88 -23.33
N GLU A 27 -7.27 -9.74 -23.36
CA GLU A 27 -6.64 -9.21 -24.58
C GLU A 27 -5.18 -9.65 -24.76
N GLU A 28 -4.57 -10.24 -23.72
CA GLU A 28 -3.15 -10.59 -23.63
C GLU A 28 -2.22 -9.39 -23.93
N LYS A 29 -2.62 -8.20 -23.49
CA LYS A 29 -1.89 -6.95 -23.75
C LYS A 29 -1.39 -6.29 -22.49
N PHE A 30 -0.20 -5.70 -22.63
CA PHE A 30 0.36 -4.80 -21.64
C PHE A 30 -0.18 -3.39 -21.85
N SER A 31 -0.41 -2.69 -20.75
CA SER A 31 -0.59 -1.25 -20.73
C SER A 31 0.26 -0.62 -19.62
N VAL A 32 0.68 0.62 -19.86
CA VAL A 32 1.48 1.39 -18.91
C VAL A 32 0.62 2.53 -18.38
N ILE A 33 0.53 2.62 -17.06
CA ILE A 33 -0.26 3.60 -16.34
C ILE A 33 0.73 4.49 -15.56
N PRO A 34 0.93 5.75 -15.99
CA PRO A 34 1.71 6.72 -15.26
C PRO A 34 1.11 7.02 -13.89
N LEU A 35 1.97 7.31 -12.91
CA LEU A 35 1.52 7.81 -11.61
C LEU A 35 0.99 9.26 -11.74
N PRO A 36 0.06 9.68 -10.87
CA PRO A 36 -0.38 11.06 -10.79
C PRO A 36 0.81 12.03 -10.65
N GLU A 37 0.81 13.13 -11.41
CA GLU A 37 1.89 14.10 -11.41
C GLU A 37 2.22 14.65 -10.01
N SER A 38 1.20 14.88 -9.18
CA SER A 38 1.36 15.31 -7.78
C SER A 38 2.20 14.34 -6.94
N ILE A 39 2.18 13.03 -7.25
CA ILE A 39 3.04 12.04 -6.61
C ILE A 39 4.46 12.16 -7.15
N VAL A 40 4.62 12.23 -8.48
CA VAL A 40 5.93 12.34 -9.14
C VAL A 40 6.68 13.60 -8.72
N GLN A 41 6.00 14.75 -8.65
CA GLN A 41 6.57 16.01 -8.17
C GLN A 41 6.93 15.93 -6.68
N GLY A 42 6.06 15.35 -5.85
CA GLY A 42 6.32 15.14 -4.44
C GLY A 42 7.48 14.18 -4.16
N ILE A 43 7.79 13.29 -5.10
CA ILE A 43 8.98 12.42 -5.10
C ILE A 43 10.23 13.22 -5.52
N ALA A 44 10.13 14.06 -6.54
CA ALA A 44 11.26 14.82 -7.07
C ALA A 44 11.78 15.93 -6.14
N GLN A 45 10.92 16.49 -5.27
CA GLN A 45 11.23 17.65 -4.43
C GLN A 45 11.87 17.33 -3.05
N ARG A 46 12.12 16.06 -2.70
CA ARG A 46 12.75 15.69 -1.40
C ARG A 46 14.07 14.93 -1.55
N PRO A 47 15.21 15.61 -1.74
CA PRO A 47 16.55 15.00 -1.76
C PRO A 47 17.29 15.10 -0.40
N ILE A 48 16.60 15.17 0.75
CA ILE A 48 17.27 15.38 2.05
C ILE A 48 17.31 14.07 2.84
N SER A 49 18.52 13.53 2.94
CA SER A 49 19.10 12.77 4.06
C SER A 49 18.16 11.87 4.88
N GLY A 50 18.28 10.55 4.67
CA GLY A 50 18.10 9.58 5.76
C GLY A 50 16.74 8.90 5.93
N CYS A 51 15.70 9.18 5.13
CA CYS A 51 14.46 8.40 5.19
C CYS A 51 13.88 8.01 3.82
N VAL A 52 14.52 7.00 3.23
CA VAL A 52 13.95 5.79 2.61
C VAL A 52 12.59 5.97 1.92
N THR A 53 12.63 5.90 0.58
CA THR A 53 11.57 5.50 -0.36
C THR A 53 10.14 5.73 0.13
N ARG A 54 9.38 6.60 -0.55
CA ARG A 54 7.91 6.52 -0.45
C ARG A 54 7.54 5.12 -0.91
N SER A 55 7.23 4.24 0.04
CA SER A 55 6.72 2.91 -0.23
C SER A 55 5.28 3.14 -0.64
N ILE A 56 5.04 3.17 -1.95
CA ILE A 56 3.70 3.25 -2.50
C ILE A 56 3.10 1.85 -2.41
N LEU A 57 1.92 1.77 -1.84
CA LEU A 57 1.11 0.57 -1.84
C LEU A 57 0.12 0.69 -3.00
N CYS A 58 0.16 -0.27 -3.93
CA CYS A 58 -0.93 -0.48 -4.89
C CYS A 58 -1.96 -1.43 -4.26
N THR A 59 -3.22 -1.07 -4.39
CA THR A 59 -4.32 -1.77 -3.74
C THR A 59 -5.63 -1.50 -4.45
N THR A 60 -6.76 -1.90 -3.88
CA THR A 60 -8.09 -1.67 -4.46
C THR A 60 -8.93 -0.78 -3.55
N MET A 61 -9.53 0.27 -4.08
CA MET A 61 -10.44 1.12 -3.33
C MET A 61 -11.70 1.37 -4.16
N GLU A 62 -12.87 1.16 -3.58
CA GLU A 62 -14.16 1.28 -4.28
C GLU A 62 -14.20 0.44 -5.58
N GLY A 63 -13.56 -0.74 -5.59
CA GLY A 63 -13.48 -1.61 -6.77
C GLY A 63 -12.50 -1.17 -7.87
N HIS A 64 -11.76 -0.07 -7.67
CA HIS A 64 -10.82 0.47 -8.65
C HIS A 64 -9.38 0.29 -8.17
N LEU A 65 -8.42 0.27 -9.11
CA LEU A 65 -7.00 0.38 -8.78
C LEU A 65 -6.77 1.67 -7.99
N ALA A 66 -6.06 1.55 -6.87
CA ALA A 66 -5.70 2.68 -6.04
C ALA A 66 -4.24 2.60 -5.60
N ILE A 67 -3.66 3.76 -5.35
CA ILE A 67 -2.34 3.90 -4.76
C ILE A 67 -2.41 4.77 -3.51
N THR A 68 -1.64 4.40 -2.50
CA THR A 68 -1.51 5.15 -1.26
C THR A 68 -0.08 5.09 -0.73
N ASN A 69 0.28 6.00 0.16
CA ASN A 69 1.53 5.84 0.91
C ASN A 69 1.34 4.68 1.89
N SER A 70 2.23 3.68 1.84
CA SER A 70 2.20 2.59 2.82
C SER A 70 2.47 3.12 4.22
N LYS A 71 3.37 4.09 4.38
CA LYS A 71 3.63 4.72 5.69
C LYS A 71 2.45 5.61 6.08
N VAL A 72 1.84 5.31 7.23
CA VAL A 72 0.78 6.12 7.83
C VAL A 72 1.44 7.08 8.83
N GLY A 73 1.44 8.38 8.50
CA GLY A 73 2.03 9.42 9.33
C GLY A 73 1.27 9.64 10.65
N ILE A 74 1.96 10.19 11.66
CA ILE A 74 1.40 10.40 13.01
C ILE A 74 0.30 11.48 13.02
N SER A 75 0.32 12.41 12.05
CA SER A 75 -0.62 13.54 11.98
C SER A 75 -1.20 13.77 10.58
N GLU A 76 -0.93 12.86 9.65
CA GLU A 76 -1.31 13.02 8.24
C GLU A 76 -2.54 12.17 7.89
N PRO A 77 -3.46 12.69 7.06
CA PRO A 77 -4.56 11.89 6.54
C PRO A 77 -4.06 10.73 5.67
N LEU A 78 -4.87 9.68 5.56
CA LEU A 78 -4.65 8.63 4.59
C LEU A 78 -5.07 9.13 3.21
N ILE A 79 -4.11 9.32 2.32
CA ILE A 79 -4.36 9.78 0.96
C ILE A 79 -4.38 8.59 0.01
N PHE A 80 -5.46 8.45 -0.74
CA PHE A 80 -5.58 7.52 -1.86
C PHE A 80 -5.69 8.29 -3.17
N TRP A 81 -5.00 7.82 -4.20
CA TRP A 81 -5.30 8.17 -5.58
C TRP A 81 -5.96 6.95 -6.22
N ILE A 82 -7.18 7.14 -6.71
CA ILE A 82 -8.03 6.08 -7.25
C ILE A 82 -8.16 6.29 -8.75
N LEU A 83 -7.81 5.28 -9.55
CA LEU A 83 -7.91 5.32 -11.01
C LEU A 83 -9.36 5.04 -11.41
N LYS A 84 -10.12 6.10 -11.73
CA LYS A 84 -11.54 5.97 -12.11
C LYS A 84 -11.74 5.63 -13.58
N ASP A 85 -10.82 6.06 -14.43
CA ASP A 85 -10.82 5.74 -15.85
C ASP A 85 -9.40 5.35 -16.24
N SER A 86 -9.16 4.05 -16.45
CA SER A 86 -7.85 3.54 -16.87
C SER A 86 -7.49 3.94 -18.29
N SER A 87 -8.47 4.05 -19.19
CA SER A 87 -8.26 4.41 -20.59
C SER A 87 -7.81 5.86 -20.75
N LYS A 88 -8.37 6.76 -19.94
CA LYS A 88 -8.04 8.19 -19.92
C LYS A 88 -7.06 8.57 -18.81
N GLN A 89 -6.61 7.60 -18.02
CA GLN A 89 -5.69 7.79 -16.89
C GLN A 89 -6.18 8.82 -15.86
N VAL A 90 -7.48 8.81 -15.59
CA VAL A 90 -8.10 9.78 -14.67
C VAL A 90 -7.97 9.29 -13.23
N TRP A 91 -7.14 9.99 -12.46
CA TRP A 91 -6.94 9.75 -11.03
C TRP A 91 -7.73 10.73 -10.18
N ILE A 92 -8.47 10.20 -9.20
CA ILE A 92 -9.13 11.00 -8.16
C ILE A 92 -8.37 10.86 -6.85
N LYS A 93 -7.96 12.00 -6.27
CA LYS A 93 -7.36 12.05 -4.94
C LYS A 93 -8.46 12.11 -3.88
N LYS A 94 -8.47 11.16 -2.94
CA LYS A 94 -9.31 11.18 -1.74
C LYS A 94 -8.43 11.21 -0.50
N ALA A 95 -8.83 12.03 0.47
CA ALA A 95 -8.23 12.11 1.78
C ALA A 95 -9.20 11.52 2.79
N PHE A 96 -8.75 10.53 3.54
CA PHE A 96 -9.51 9.95 4.64
C PHE A 96 -8.87 10.36 5.95
N SER A 97 -9.73 10.49 6.96
CA SER A 97 -9.33 10.71 8.34
C SER A 97 -8.23 9.73 8.73
N ARG A 98 -7.34 10.17 9.60
CA ARG A 98 -6.45 9.24 10.27
C ARG A 98 -7.27 8.40 11.25
N PRO A 99 -6.95 7.11 11.41
CA PRO A 99 -7.69 6.30 12.37
C PRO A 99 -7.41 6.79 13.80
N SER A 100 -8.48 7.02 14.56
CA SER A 100 -8.46 7.74 15.84
C SER A 100 -7.65 7.06 16.96
N TYR A 101 -7.42 5.76 16.86
CA TYR A 101 -6.67 4.96 17.84
C TYR A 101 -5.17 4.92 17.57
N MET A 102 -4.69 5.39 16.41
CA MET A 102 -3.28 5.28 16.04
C MET A 102 -2.37 6.27 16.78
N ASN A 103 -2.92 7.06 17.70
CA ASN A 103 -2.26 8.18 18.38
C ASN A 103 -0.91 7.71 18.93
N GLN A 104 0.18 8.20 18.33
CA GLN A 104 1.59 7.98 18.72
C GLN A 104 2.34 6.79 18.09
N GLU A 105 1.70 5.91 17.33
CA GLU A 105 2.42 4.82 16.64
C GLU A 105 2.63 5.08 15.14
N LEU A 106 3.83 4.73 14.65
CA LEU A 106 4.10 4.62 13.22
C LEU A 106 3.51 3.31 12.71
N CYS A 107 2.63 3.39 11.72
CA CYS A 107 2.00 2.22 11.11
C CYS A 107 2.27 2.16 9.61
N ARG A 108 1.99 0.99 9.02
CA ARG A 108 2.01 0.76 7.58
C ARG A 108 0.71 0.16 7.10
N ALA A 109 0.09 0.78 6.09
CA ALA A 109 -0.89 0.13 5.26
C ALA A 109 -0.20 -0.94 4.42
N ILE A 110 -0.82 -2.12 4.34
CA ILE A 110 -0.29 -3.28 3.60
C ILE A 110 -1.26 -3.83 2.54
N GLY A 111 -2.48 -3.32 2.50
CA GLY A 111 -3.48 -3.70 1.51
C GLY A 111 -4.87 -3.23 1.89
N THR A 112 -5.86 -3.71 1.14
CA THR A 112 -7.28 -3.50 1.39
C THR A 112 -8.03 -4.82 1.29
N LEU A 113 -9.02 -5.01 2.15
CA LEU A 113 -9.98 -6.10 2.02
C LEU A 113 -10.96 -5.85 0.86
N PRO A 114 -11.68 -6.88 0.36
CA PRO A 114 -12.70 -6.69 -0.66
C PRO A 114 -13.86 -5.79 -0.17
N THR A 115 -14.03 -5.69 1.15
CA THR A 115 -14.95 -4.77 1.83
C THR A 115 -14.54 -3.30 1.70
N GLY A 116 -13.31 -3.01 1.27
CA GLY A 116 -12.73 -1.66 1.21
C GLY A 116 -11.98 -1.24 2.48
N GLU A 117 -12.02 -2.05 3.56
CA GLU A 117 -11.24 -1.79 4.77
C GLU A 117 -9.73 -1.84 4.47
N VAL A 118 -8.99 -0.85 4.95
CA VAL A 118 -7.54 -0.79 4.82
C VAL A 118 -6.91 -1.66 5.92
N ILE A 119 -5.98 -2.54 5.52
CA ILE A 119 -5.23 -3.38 6.44
C ILE A 119 -3.98 -2.62 6.87
N ILE A 120 -3.83 -2.43 8.17
CA ILE A 120 -2.75 -1.63 8.77
C ILE A 120 -2.00 -2.44 9.82
N LYS A 121 -0.67 -2.38 9.79
CA LYS A 121 0.22 -3.04 10.75
C LYS A 121 1.18 -2.06 11.44
N PRO A 122 1.79 -2.43 12.58
CA PRO A 122 2.89 -1.66 13.16
C PRO A 122 4.05 -1.49 12.16
N ALA A 123 4.67 -0.30 12.10
CA ALA A 123 5.80 -0.05 11.20
C ALA A 123 7.13 -0.62 11.73
N LYS A 124 7.26 -0.77 13.05
CA LYS A 124 8.37 -1.46 13.71
C LYS A 124 8.00 -2.92 13.91
N ASN A 125 9.00 -3.80 13.91
CA ASN A 125 8.82 -5.19 14.34
C ASN A 125 8.47 -5.17 15.83
N SER A 126 7.18 -5.17 16.16
CA SER A 126 6.72 -5.46 17.50
C SER A 126 6.72 -6.97 17.68
N HIS A 127 7.10 -7.43 18.87
CA HIS A 127 6.84 -8.83 19.29
C HIS A 127 5.34 -9.15 19.28
N GLN A 128 4.50 -8.11 19.23
CA GLN A 128 3.06 -8.20 19.09
C GLN A 128 2.69 -8.37 17.61
N CYS A 129 1.97 -9.46 17.32
CA CYS A 129 1.44 -9.76 16.00
C CYS A 129 -0.02 -9.29 15.95
N TRP A 130 -0.27 -8.04 15.58
CA TRP A 130 -1.63 -7.55 15.38
C TRP A 130 -1.78 -6.77 14.09
N LEU A 131 -3.01 -6.73 13.57
CA LEU A 131 -3.43 -5.88 12.47
C LEU A 131 -4.63 -5.05 12.88
N TYR A 132 -4.79 -3.92 12.23
CA TYR A 132 -6.05 -3.21 12.19
C TYR A 132 -6.69 -3.38 10.82
N TYR A 133 -8.01 -3.56 10.84
CA TYR A 133 -8.85 -3.33 9.68
C TYR A 133 -9.53 -1.99 9.89
N TYR A 134 -9.23 -1.04 9.01
CA TYR A 134 -9.70 0.33 9.11
C TYR A 134 -10.73 0.61 8.02
N ASP A 135 -11.96 0.88 8.44
CA ASP A 135 -13.01 1.40 7.59
C ASP A 135 -12.80 2.91 7.43
N VAL A 136 -12.26 3.29 6.28
CA VAL A 136 -11.97 4.68 5.90
C VAL A 136 -13.24 5.53 5.75
N THR A 137 -14.39 4.90 5.47
CA THR A 137 -15.66 5.58 5.22
C THR A 137 -16.33 5.95 6.53
N ASN A 138 -16.42 4.98 7.45
CA ASN A 138 -17.05 5.18 8.76
C ASN A 138 -16.07 5.70 9.83
N ASN A 139 -14.78 5.77 9.50
CA ASN A 139 -13.70 6.12 10.43
C ASN A 139 -13.67 5.20 11.67
N THR A 140 -13.97 3.93 11.46
CA THR A 140 -13.99 2.89 12.50
C THR A 140 -12.91 1.86 12.24
N SER A 141 -12.53 1.11 13.28
CA SER A 141 -11.53 0.07 13.16
C SER A 141 -11.76 -1.07 14.11
N ARG A 142 -11.26 -2.23 13.71
CA ARG A 142 -11.12 -3.40 14.59
C ARG A 142 -9.65 -3.83 14.65
N LYS A 143 -9.15 -4.01 15.87
CA LYS A 143 -7.85 -4.64 16.12
C LYS A 143 -8.04 -6.16 16.10
N VAL A 144 -7.14 -6.86 15.43
CA VAL A 144 -7.07 -8.32 15.46
C VAL A 144 -5.67 -8.70 15.91
N GLU A 145 -5.60 -9.40 17.04
CA GLU A 145 -4.36 -9.94 17.56
C GLU A 145 -4.25 -11.41 17.14
N PHE A 146 -3.13 -11.76 16.53
CA PHE A 146 -2.79 -13.14 16.23
C PHE A 146 -2.16 -13.77 17.47
N THR A 147 -2.81 -14.81 17.98
CA THR A 147 -2.27 -15.65 19.05
C THR A 147 -1.95 -17.03 18.47
N GLY A 148 -0.92 -17.71 18.99
CA GLY A 148 -0.68 -19.13 18.68
C GLY A 148 0.29 -19.46 17.54
N LEU A 149 1.17 -18.55 17.09
CA LEU A 149 2.32 -18.96 16.27
C LEU A 149 3.23 -19.88 17.11
N PRO A 150 3.58 -21.11 16.65
CA PRO A 150 4.46 -21.99 17.39
C PRO A 150 5.81 -21.32 17.63
N SER A 151 6.31 -21.35 18.87
CA SER A 151 7.61 -20.76 19.25
C SER A 151 8.78 -21.30 18.42
N GLN A 152 8.61 -22.48 17.81
CA GLN A 152 9.59 -23.13 16.93
C GLN A 152 9.76 -22.46 15.55
N GLU A 153 8.82 -21.61 15.12
CA GLU A 153 8.99 -20.79 13.90
C GLU A 153 9.67 -19.44 14.16
N TYR A 154 9.93 -19.12 15.43
CA TYR A 154 10.67 -17.91 15.81
C TYR A 154 12.16 -18.23 15.76
N TYR A 155 12.84 -17.81 14.69
CA TYR A 155 14.30 -17.85 14.64
C TYR A 155 14.88 -16.86 15.66
N PRO A 156 15.47 -17.31 16.78
CA PRO A 156 16.05 -16.40 17.76
C PRO A 156 17.23 -15.66 17.12
N GLY A 157 17.26 -14.33 17.24
CA GLY A 157 18.33 -13.47 16.71
C GLY A 157 18.08 -12.90 15.30
N VAL A 158 17.04 -13.33 14.59
CA VAL A 158 16.61 -12.71 13.33
C VAL A 158 15.56 -11.66 13.64
N ARG A 159 15.66 -10.47 13.03
CA ARG A 159 14.54 -9.51 13.01
C ARG A 159 13.38 -10.15 12.25
N THR A 160 12.51 -10.88 12.95
CA THR A 160 11.28 -11.45 12.37
C THR A 160 10.35 -10.30 12.02
N GLY A 161 10.50 -9.77 10.80
CA GLY A 161 9.49 -8.94 10.18
C GLY A 161 8.43 -9.86 9.62
N TYR A 162 7.24 -9.89 10.21
CA TYR A 162 6.11 -10.56 9.60
C TYR A 162 5.72 -9.78 8.33
N ASN A 163 6.10 -10.31 7.18
CA ASN A 163 5.58 -9.87 5.90
C ASN A 163 4.23 -10.57 5.70
N VAL A 164 3.18 -9.91 6.19
CA VAL A 164 1.82 -10.30 5.84
C VAL A 164 1.63 -9.93 4.36
N LEU A 165 1.70 -10.94 3.50
CA LEU A 165 1.36 -10.82 2.09
C LEU A 165 -0.14 -11.04 1.95
N TYR A 166 -0.82 -10.11 1.29
CA TYR A 166 -2.25 -10.22 1.00
C TYR A 166 -2.45 -10.86 -0.37
N HIS A 167 -3.42 -11.78 -0.49
CA HIS A 167 -3.72 -12.45 -1.76
C HIS A 167 -4.13 -11.42 -2.84
N GLY A 168 -3.64 -11.59 -4.06
CA GLY A 168 -4.05 -10.78 -5.22
C GLY A 168 -3.15 -9.58 -5.55
N PHE A 169 -2.06 -9.35 -4.81
CA PHE A 169 -1.05 -8.36 -5.20
C PHE A 169 0.37 -8.92 -5.01
N VAL A 170 1.19 -8.82 -6.06
CA VAL A 170 2.61 -9.19 -6.03
C VAL A 170 3.41 -7.89 -5.96
N GLU A 171 4.14 -7.69 -4.85
CA GLU A 171 4.81 -6.41 -4.56
C GLU A 171 5.85 -6.03 -5.63
N SER A 172 6.42 -7.02 -6.31
CA SER A 172 7.29 -6.86 -7.49
C SER A 172 7.38 -8.18 -8.27
N LEU A 173 7.11 -8.16 -9.58
CA LEU A 173 7.47 -9.23 -10.51
C LEU A 173 8.79 -8.82 -11.17
N TYR A 174 9.87 -9.53 -10.85
CA TYR A 174 11.16 -9.39 -11.53
C TYR A 174 11.24 -10.49 -12.58
N PHE A 175 11.43 -10.10 -13.84
CA PHE A 175 11.73 -11.00 -14.95
C PHE A 175 13.22 -10.85 -15.31
#